data_AF-A0A4D9CSI9-F1
#
_entry.id   AF-A0A4D9CSI9-F1
#
_cell.length_a   1.000
_cell.length_b   1.000
_cell.length_c   1.000
_cell.angle_alpha   90.00
_cell.angle_beta   90.00
_cell.angle_gamma   90.00
#
_symmetry.space_group_name_H-M   'P 1'
#
loop_
_entity.id
_entity.type
_entity.pdbx_description
1 polymer ?
#
loop_
_entity_poly.entity_id
_entity_poly.type
_entity_poly.pdbx_seq_one_letter_code
_entity_poly.pdbx_strand_id
1 'polypeptide(L)'
;MAGKADKAKAVGKTLKKGVSTRKTRVHTKVHFYRPKTLKLDRKPKYARKAVPHLQKMDKYRLIRYPLTTESAMKKIEDNNTLVFIVDLTANKRQIKAAVKELYDIQPAKVNTLIR
;
A
#
# COMPACT_ATOMS: atom_id res chain seq x y z
N MET A 1 -44.15 -55.16 36.84
CA MET A 1 -43.15 -54.40 37.65
C MET A 1 -41.76 -54.75 37.11
N ALA A 2 -41.02 -53.82 36.49
CA ALA A 2 -39.69 -54.13 35.93
C ALA A 2 -38.71 -54.60 37.03
N GLY A 3 -37.98 -55.69 36.78
CA GLY A 3 -37.07 -56.32 37.73
C GLY A 3 -35.85 -55.47 38.08
N LYS A 4 -35.28 -55.66 39.28
CA LYS A 4 -34.09 -54.92 39.76
C LYS A 4 -32.90 -54.98 38.79
N ALA A 5 -32.70 -56.11 38.11
CA ALA A 5 -31.60 -56.31 37.17
C ALA A 5 -31.75 -55.48 35.88
N ASP A 6 -32.98 -55.35 35.36
CA ASP A 6 -33.24 -54.55 34.16
C ASP A 6 -33.09 -53.06 34.45
N LYS A 7 -33.48 -52.64 35.66
CA LYS A 7 -33.24 -51.28 36.16
C LYS A 7 -31.74 -50.98 36.28
N ALA A 8 -30.94 -51.90 36.81
CA ALA A 8 -29.49 -51.75 36.91
C ALA A 8 -28.81 -51.66 35.53
N LYS A 9 -29.24 -52.48 34.56
CA LYS A 9 -28.74 -52.40 33.17
C LYS A 9 -29.13 -51.09 32.48
N ALA A 10 -30.34 -50.57 32.70
CA ALA A 10 -30.79 -49.30 32.15
C ALA A 10 -29.98 -48.11 32.72
N VAL A 11 -29.79 -48.08 34.05
CA VAL A 11 -28.99 -47.06 34.75
C VAL A 11 -27.52 -47.12 34.32
N GLY A 12 -26.94 -48.32 34.15
CA GLY A 12 -25.58 -48.47 33.63
C GLY A 12 -25.41 -47.94 32.20
N LYS A 13 -26.45 -48.05 31.35
CA LYS A 13 -26.44 -47.49 29.98
C LYS A 13 -26.56 -45.97 29.97
N THR A 14 -27.32 -45.37 30.88
CA THR A 14 -27.48 -43.91 30.98
C THR A 14 -26.25 -43.25 31.61
N LEU A 15 -25.62 -43.88 32.60
CA LEU A 15 -24.39 -43.39 33.22
C LEU A 15 -23.18 -43.42 32.26
N LYS A 16 -23.11 -44.42 31.37
CA LYS A 16 -22.03 -44.55 30.38
C LYS A 16 -22.19 -43.63 29.17
N LYS A 17 -23.41 -43.17 28.87
CA LYS A 17 -23.64 -42.15 27.85
C LYS A 17 -23.39 -40.77 28.47
N GLY A 18 -22.35 -40.07 28.01
CA GLY A 18 -22.14 -38.67 28.41
C GLY A 18 -23.38 -37.83 28.09
N VAL A 19 -23.85 -37.05 29.06
CA VAL A 19 -25.00 -36.15 28.88
C VAL A 19 -24.57 -35.00 27.96
N SER A 20 -24.93 -35.07 26.68
CA SER A 20 -24.72 -33.98 25.73
C SER A 20 -25.71 -32.85 26.04
N THR A 21 -25.29 -31.84 26.80
CA THR A 21 -26.08 -30.62 26.99
C THR A 21 -26.00 -29.75 25.74
N ARG A 22 -27.16 -29.41 25.16
CA ARG A 22 -27.24 -28.48 24.04
C ARG A 22 -26.93 -27.08 24.56
N LYS A 23 -25.74 -26.55 24.24
CA LYS A 23 -25.38 -25.16 24.54
C LYS A 23 -25.79 -24.27 23.36
N THR A 24 -26.62 -23.27 23.62
CA THR A 24 -27.03 -22.27 22.63
C THR A 24 -26.07 -21.08 22.69
N ARG A 25 -25.69 -20.52 21.54
CA ARG A 25 -24.95 -19.25 21.49
C ARG A 25 -25.92 -18.10 21.74
N VAL A 26 -25.72 -17.35 22.82
CA VAL A 26 -26.50 -16.16 23.15
C VAL A 26 -25.83 -14.94 22.51
N HIS A 27 -26.58 -14.20 21.69
CA HIS A 27 -26.13 -12.93 21.12
C HIS A 27 -26.69 -11.79 21.98
N THR A 28 -25.79 -10.99 22.59
CA THR A 28 -26.17 -9.91 23.52
C THR A 28 -26.43 -8.57 22.83
N LYS A 29 -26.08 -8.44 21.54
CA LYS A 29 -26.33 -7.23 20.75
C LYS A 29 -27.64 -7.38 19.97
N VAL A 30 -28.38 -6.28 19.83
CA VAL A 30 -29.63 -6.22 19.04
C VAL A 30 -29.35 -6.38 17.54
N HIS A 31 -28.16 -5.99 17.08
CA HIS A 31 -27.76 -6.09 15.68
C HIS A 31 -26.83 -7.28 15.43
N PHE A 32 -27.09 -7.99 14.34
CA PHE A 32 -26.20 -9.03 13.81
C PHE A 32 -25.14 -8.41 12.90
N TYR A 33 -23.87 -8.70 13.16
CA TYR A 33 -22.75 -8.25 12.34
C TYR A 33 -22.15 -9.42 11.58
N ARG A 34 -21.74 -9.20 10.33
CA ARG A 34 -21.01 -10.20 9.55
C ARG A 34 -19.75 -10.61 10.32
N PRO A 35 -19.52 -11.91 10.58
CA PRO A 35 -18.32 -12.36 11.25
C PRO A 35 -17.08 -12.03 10.41
N LYS A 36 -15.99 -11.68 11.09
CA LYS A 36 -14.69 -11.55 10.44
C LYS A 36 -14.29 -12.93 9.95
N THR A 37 -14.20 -13.06 8.63
CA THR A 37 -13.87 -14.29 7.92
C THR A 37 -12.48 -14.14 7.29
N LEU A 38 -11.84 -15.26 6.94
CA LEU A 38 -10.56 -15.25 6.24
C LEU A 38 -10.70 -14.51 4.90
N LYS A 39 -9.87 -13.48 4.71
CA LYS A 39 -9.73 -12.78 3.43
C LYS A 39 -8.38 -13.20 2.83
N LEU A 40 -8.44 -14.00 1.77
CA LEU A 40 -7.23 -14.44 1.06
C LEU A 40 -6.66 -13.30 0.21
N ASP A 41 -5.33 -13.23 0.13
CA ASP A 41 -4.65 -12.30 -0.77
C ASP A 41 -4.85 -12.69 -2.24
N ARG A 42 -4.79 -11.70 -3.12
CA ARG A 42 -4.89 -11.91 -4.57
C ARG A 42 -3.63 -12.58 -5.09
N LYS A 43 -3.70 -13.89 -5.35
CA LYS A 43 -2.64 -14.69 -5.99
C LYS A 43 -3.09 -15.14 -7.40
N PRO A 44 -2.90 -14.33 -8.46
CA PRO A 44 -3.31 -14.70 -9.81
C PRO A 44 -2.45 -15.85 -10.36
N LYS A 45 -3.03 -16.71 -11.20
CA LYS A 45 -2.31 -17.84 -11.82
C LYS A 45 -1.32 -17.39 -12.90
N TYR A 46 -1.53 -16.23 -13.50
CA TYR A 46 -0.69 -15.67 -14.56
C TYR A 46 -0.50 -14.16 -14.36
N ALA A 47 0.59 -13.61 -14.90
CA ALA A 47 0.85 -12.18 -14.85
C ALA A 47 -0.12 -11.41 -15.77
N ARG A 48 -0.66 -10.28 -15.29
CA ARG A 48 -1.58 -9.44 -16.10
C ARG A 48 -0.91 -8.74 -17.28
N LYS A 49 0.40 -8.52 -17.19
CA LYS A 49 1.25 -7.95 -18.24
C LYS A 49 2.50 -8.81 -18.32
N ALA A 50 2.94 -9.11 -19.54
CA ALA A 50 4.15 -9.90 -19.75
C ALA A 50 5.42 -9.17 -19.28
N VAL A 51 5.46 -7.84 -19.47
CA VAL A 51 6.63 -7.01 -19.15
C VAL A 51 6.20 -5.84 -18.24
N PRO A 52 6.98 -5.52 -17.19
CA PRO A 52 6.74 -4.33 -16.37
C PRO A 52 6.98 -3.04 -17.17
N HIS A 53 6.29 -1.96 -16.77
CA HIS A 53 6.48 -0.66 -17.41
C HIS A 53 7.79 0.00 -16.90
N LEU A 54 8.65 0.41 -17.83
CA LEU A 54 9.89 1.12 -17.53
C LEU A 54 9.63 2.54 -17.02
N GLN A 55 10.51 3.08 -16.18
CA GLN A 55 10.37 4.48 -15.75
C GLN A 55 10.66 5.41 -16.94
N LYS A 56 9.62 6.10 -17.41
CA LYS A 56 9.72 7.06 -18.53
C LYS A 56 10.23 8.44 -18.10
N MET A 57 10.15 8.75 -16.81
CA MET A 57 10.58 10.03 -16.24
C MET A 57 11.98 9.86 -15.64
N ASP A 58 12.97 9.70 -16.49
CA ASP A 58 14.36 9.65 -16.09
C ASP A 58 14.95 11.06 -15.95
N LYS A 59 16.16 11.14 -15.40
CA LYS A 59 16.86 12.41 -15.16
C LYS A 59 17.10 13.23 -16.43
N TYR A 60 17.36 12.56 -17.55
CA TYR A 60 17.62 13.20 -18.85
C TYR A 60 16.36 13.77 -19.50
N ARG A 61 15.21 13.11 -19.37
CA ARG A 61 13.94 13.68 -19.82
C ARG A 61 13.49 14.83 -18.94
N LEU A 62 13.77 14.73 -17.64
CA LEU A 62 13.28 15.68 -16.65
C LEU A 62 13.94 17.05 -16.77
N ILE A 63 15.27 17.09 -16.90
CA ILE A 63 16.03 18.32 -17.19
C ILE A 63 16.33 18.35 -18.69
N ARG A 64 15.65 19.23 -19.42
CA ARG A 64 15.76 19.26 -20.89
C ARG A 64 16.97 20.04 -21.36
N TYR A 65 17.06 21.32 -20.97
CA TYR A 65 18.17 22.19 -21.34
C TYR A 65 18.27 23.40 -20.40
N PRO A 66 19.46 23.99 -20.24
CA PRO A 66 19.63 25.24 -19.48
C PRO A 66 19.01 26.43 -20.22
N LEU A 67 18.47 27.38 -19.48
CA LEU A 67 17.99 28.64 -20.06
C LEU A 67 19.13 29.66 -20.07
N THR A 68 19.56 30.05 -21.28
CA THR A 68 20.74 30.92 -21.49
C THR A 68 20.37 32.35 -21.87
N THR A 69 19.26 32.90 -21.35
CA THR A 69 18.90 34.31 -21.57
C THR A 69 19.76 35.23 -20.71
N GLU A 70 19.95 36.49 -21.11
CA GLU A 70 20.74 37.47 -20.33
C GLU A 70 20.28 37.58 -18.87
N SER A 71 18.96 37.59 -18.66
CA SER A 71 18.36 37.60 -17.32
C SER A 71 18.63 36.32 -16.52
N ALA A 72 18.80 35.17 -17.19
CA ALA A 72 19.15 33.91 -16.56
C ALA A 72 20.64 33.86 -16.24
N MET A 73 21.50 34.33 -17.15
CA MET A 73 22.94 34.47 -16.92
C MET A 73 23.22 35.37 -15.71
N LYS A 74 22.55 36.51 -15.62
CA LYS A 74 22.63 37.40 -14.45
C LYS A 74 22.22 36.72 -13.13
N LYS A 75 21.23 35.83 -13.16
CA LYS A 75 20.80 35.05 -11.99
C LYS A 75 21.81 34.00 -11.54
N ILE A 76 22.64 33.50 -12.46
CA ILE A 76 23.75 32.59 -12.14
C ILE A 76 24.82 33.36 -11.38
N GLU A 77 25.16 34.56 -11.85
CA GLU A 77 26.21 35.41 -11.27
C GLU A 77 25.80 36.01 -9.92
N ASP A 78 24.66 36.71 -9.86
CA ASP A 78 24.28 37.50 -8.69
C ASP A 78 23.80 36.63 -7.50
N ASN A 79 23.06 35.57 -7.79
CA ASN A 79 22.30 34.81 -6.78
C ASN A 79 22.72 33.35 -6.66
N ASN A 80 23.68 32.88 -7.47
CA ASN A 80 24.05 31.47 -7.58
C ASN A 80 22.83 30.57 -7.86
N THR A 81 21.99 30.97 -8.82
CA THR A 81 20.79 30.22 -9.22
C THR A 81 20.87 29.77 -10.67
N LEU A 82 20.82 28.46 -10.88
CA LEU A 82 20.74 27.86 -12.22
C LEU A 82 19.28 27.84 -12.69
N VAL A 83 19.06 28.18 -13.96
CA VAL A 83 17.73 28.18 -14.59
C VAL A 83 17.68 27.12 -15.68
N PHE A 84 16.73 26.20 -15.57
CA PHE A 84 16.54 25.10 -16.52
C PHE A 84 15.12 25.12 -17.08
N ILE A 85 15.00 24.66 -18.32
CA ILE A 85 13.72 24.20 -18.87
C ILE A 85 13.54 22.72 -18.52
N VAL A 86 12.41 22.41 -17.91
CA VAL A 86 12.07 21.08 -17.37
C VAL A 86 10.80 20.54 -18.02
N ASP A 87 10.54 19.25 -17.83
CA ASP A 87 9.26 18.65 -18.23
C ASP A 87 8.08 19.22 -17.40
N LEU A 88 6.95 19.50 -18.06
CA LEU A 88 5.75 20.08 -17.43
C LEU A 88 5.19 19.24 -16.29
N THR A 89 5.37 17.91 -16.35
CA THR A 89 4.86 16.98 -15.34
C THR A 89 5.81 16.81 -14.15
N ALA A 90 7.01 17.39 -14.20
CA ALA A 90 8.02 17.24 -13.18
C ALA A 90 7.68 18.04 -11.91
N ASN A 91 7.94 17.43 -10.75
CA ASN A 91 7.78 18.10 -9.46
C ASN A 91 9.15 18.59 -8.91
N LYS A 92 9.09 19.50 -7.93
CA LYS A 92 10.30 20.09 -7.30
C LYS A 92 11.24 19.04 -6.70
N ARG A 93 10.72 17.92 -6.17
CA ARG A 93 11.54 16.86 -5.55
C ARG A 93 12.32 16.08 -6.61
N GLN A 94 11.69 15.77 -7.73
CA GLN A 94 12.32 15.09 -8.86
C GLN A 94 13.37 15.99 -9.52
N ILE A 95 13.09 17.28 -9.72
CA ILE A 95 14.08 18.25 -10.22
C ILE A 95 15.28 18.30 -9.27
N LYS A 96 15.04 18.36 -7.95
CA LYS A 96 16.11 18.36 -6.94
C LYS A 96 17.02 17.13 -7.05
N ALA A 97 16.42 15.95 -7.20
CA ALA A 97 17.15 14.69 -7.34
C ALA A 97 17.90 14.61 -8.67
N ALA A 98 17.27 14.98 -9.79
CA ALA A 98 17.88 14.94 -11.11
C ALA A 98 19.07 15.88 -11.23
N VAL A 99 18.99 17.11 -10.69
CA VAL A 99 20.12 18.05 -10.67
C VAL A 99 21.28 17.46 -9.87
N LYS A 100 20.98 16.85 -8.72
CA LYS A 100 21.99 16.21 -7.88
C LYS A 100 22.67 15.04 -8.58
N GLU A 101 21.95 14.22 -9.33
CA GLU A 101 22.53 13.06 -10.02
C GLU A 101 23.20 13.37 -11.35
N LEU A 102 22.81 14.46 -12.04
CA LEU A 102 23.38 14.82 -13.34
C LEU A 102 24.62 15.69 -13.22
N TYR A 103 24.65 16.56 -12.21
CA TYR A 103 25.68 17.58 -12.06
C TYR A 103 26.40 17.52 -10.72
N ASP A 104 26.07 16.56 -9.84
CA ASP A 104 26.62 16.42 -8.48
C ASP A 104 26.45 17.67 -7.60
N ILE A 105 25.43 18.49 -7.89
CA ILE A 105 25.13 19.72 -7.16
C ILE A 105 24.03 19.47 -6.13
N GLN A 106 24.21 19.97 -4.90
CA GLN A 106 23.16 19.96 -3.88
C GLN A 106 22.44 21.32 -3.81
N PRO A 107 21.26 21.48 -4.46
CA PRO A 107 20.52 22.74 -4.40
C PRO A 107 19.89 22.96 -3.01
N ALA A 108 19.98 24.20 -2.53
CA ALA A 108 19.34 24.61 -1.27
C ALA A 108 17.81 24.57 -1.38
N LYS A 109 17.25 25.23 -2.40
CA LYS A 109 15.81 25.27 -2.71
C LYS A 109 15.57 25.17 -4.22
N VAL A 110 14.38 24.72 -4.60
CA VAL A 110 13.94 24.64 -6.02
C VAL A 110 12.66 25.44 -6.19
N ASN A 111 12.67 26.38 -7.13
CA ASN A 111 11.52 27.18 -7.53
C ASN A 111 11.15 26.81 -8.97
N THR A 112 9.85 26.79 -9.26
CA THR A 112 9.30 26.41 -10.57
C THR A 112 8.20 27.39 -10.95
N LEU A 113 8.12 27.72 -12.24
CA LEU A 113 7.03 28.50 -12.85
C LEU A 113 6.65 27.84 -14.17
N ILE A 114 5.42 28.05 -14.62
CA ILE A 114 4.97 27.64 -15.95
C ILE A 114 5.22 28.83 -16.88
N ARG A 115 5.94 28.59 -17.98
CA ARG A 115 6.29 29.59 -18.99
C ARG A 115 5.23 29.65 -20.08
#